data_AF-A0A923S6E6-F1
#
_entry.id   AF-A0A923S6E6-F1
#
_cell.length_a   1.000
_cell.length_b   1.000
_cell.length_c   1.000
_cell.angle_alpha   90.00
_cell.angle_beta   90.00
_cell.angle_gamma   90.00
#
_symmetry.space_group_name_H-M   'P 1'
#
loop_
_entity.id
_entity.type
_entity.pdbx_description
1 polymer ?
#
loop_
_entity_poly.entity_id
_entity_poly.type
_entity_poly.pdbx_seq_one_letter_code
_entity_poly.pdbx_strand_id
1 'polypeptide(L)'
;MAGLFERMGLVRTEYEGMPEIPMQPVSEPMYAPETPVIDAAQVSYDDVIASIYQQGDIDDENSIFKIKAYIDILPQDMTKAKKQASIAGILSVNGINVDDLIEDGLKRGRVLDTAEDSIRAENDALIAETEADIEHLKSLIEQAEARIEDSKQKTSDSSTAIQKEKEAISQLLEFANGVAGKEGAQ
;
A
#
# COMPACT_ATOMS: atom_id res chain seq x y z
N MET A 1 -27.36 -34.43 69.91
CA MET A 1 -27.36 -33.33 70.89
C MET A 1 -26.69 -32.14 70.21
N ALA A 2 -27.47 -31.29 69.53
CA ALA A 2 -26.94 -30.09 68.86
C ALA A 2 -26.56 -29.03 69.91
N GLY A 3 -25.40 -28.41 69.73
CA GLY A 3 -24.79 -27.47 70.68
C GLY A 3 -25.49 -26.12 70.70
N LEU A 4 -25.38 -25.42 71.84
CA LEU A 4 -26.04 -24.15 72.14
C LEU A 4 -25.84 -23.04 71.08
N PHE A 5 -24.78 -23.12 70.27
CA PHE A 5 -24.40 -22.11 69.27
C PHE A 5 -25.10 -22.24 67.91
N GLU A 6 -25.56 -23.43 67.51
CA GLU A 6 -26.40 -23.60 66.30
C GLU A 6 -27.81 -23.04 66.52
N ARG A 7 -28.35 -23.15 67.74
CA ARG A 7 -29.67 -22.61 68.10
C ARG A 7 -29.73 -21.08 68.20
N MET A 8 -28.58 -20.42 68.31
CA MET A 8 -28.48 -18.96 68.39
C MET A 8 -28.32 -18.30 67.02
N GLY A 9 -28.29 -19.07 65.91
CA GLY A 9 -28.21 -18.52 64.55
C GLY A 9 -26.89 -17.79 64.25
N LEU A 10 -25.83 -18.06 64.99
CA LEU A 10 -24.53 -17.37 64.87
C LEU A 10 -23.53 -18.10 63.95
N VAL A 11 -23.92 -19.22 63.34
CA VAL A 11 -23.14 -19.88 62.30
C VAL A 11 -23.65 -19.39 60.95
N ARG A 12 -22.96 -18.41 60.36
CA ARG A 12 -23.11 -18.07 58.95
C ARG A 12 -22.18 -18.97 58.14
N THR A 13 -22.72 -20.05 57.59
CA THR A 13 -22.22 -20.62 56.35
C THR A 13 -23.14 -20.11 55.26
N GLU A 14 -22.62 -19.26 54.37
CA GLU A 14 -22.72 -19.42 52.93
C GLU A 14 -22.28 -18.14 52.20
N TYR A 15 -21.48 -18.40 51.17
CA TYR A 15 -20.98 -17.51 50.15
C TYR A 15 -22.20 -16.92 49.42
N GLU A 16 -22.43 -15.62 49.53
CA GLU A 16 -23.50 -14.93 48.79
C GLU A 16 -23.17 -14.97 47.29
N GLY A 17 -23.81 -15.90 46.57
CA GLY A 17 -23.81 -15.91 45.12
C GLY A 17 -24.48 -14.65 44.59
N MET A 18 -23.79 -13.92 43.73
CA MET A 18 -24.35 -12.83 42.94
C MET A 18 -25.59 -13.34 42.18
N PRO A 19 -26.70 -12.57 42.10
CA PRO A 19 -27.84 -12.99 41.32
C PRO A 19 -27.45 -13.08 39.83
N GLU A 20 -27.68 -14.24 39.21
CA GLU A 20 -27.61 -14.40 37.76
C GLU A 20 -28.69 -13.52 37.13
N ILE A 21 -28.28 -12.35 36.65
CA ILE A 21 -29.10 -11.55 35.74
C ILE A 21 -29.05 -12.29 34.41
N PRO A 22 -30.18 -12.68 33.80
CA PRO A 22 -30.16 -13.30 32.48
C PRO A 22 -29.49 -12.33 31.52
N MET A 23 -28.37 -12.74 30.93
CA MET A 23 -27.71 -11.98 29.87
C MET A 23 -28.70 -11.85 28.72
N GLN A 24 -29.31 -10.67 28.58
CA GLN A 24 -29.97 -10.32 27.34
C GLN A 24 -28.90 -10.38 26.24
N PRO A 25 -29.18 -11.02 25.10
CA PRO A 25 -28.26 -10.97 23.97
C PRO A 25 -28.03 -9.49 23.66
N VAL A 26 -26.76 -9.08 23.72
CA VAL A 26 -26.33 -7.75 23.33
C VAL A 26 -26.76 -7.60 21.88
N SER A 27 -27.74 -6.74 21.62
CA SER A 27 -28.15 -6.39 20.27
C SER A 27 -26.91 -5.94 19.50
N GLU A 28 -26.63 -6.58 18.36
CA GLU A 28 -25.58 -6.15 17.46
C GLU A 28 -25.68 -4.63 17.23
N PRO A 29 -24.57 -3.88 17.23
CA PRO A 29 -24.62 -2.45 16.97
C PRO A 29 -25.28 -2.23 15.61
N MET A 30 -26.41 -1.53 15.61
CA MET A 30 -27.11 -1.10 14.41
C MET A 30 -26.14 -0.26 13.56
N TYR A 31 -25.83 -0.76 12.37
CA TYR A 31 -25.22 -0.08 11.23
C TYR A 31 -24.06 0.88 11.57
N ALA A 32 -22.83 0.38 11.47
CA ALA A 32 -21.73 1.27 11.12
C ALA A 32 -22.12 2.01 9.81
N PRO A 33 -21.89 3.34 9.69
CA PRO A 33 -22.14 4.03 8.43
C PRO A 33 -21.37 3.29 7.34
N GLU A 34 -22.06 2.89 6.26
CA GLU A 34 -21.40 2.22 5.15
C GLU A 34 -20.26 3.13 4.67
N THR A 35 -19.02 2.67 4.90
CA THR A 35 -17.84 3.33 4.36
C THR A 35 -17.96 3.27 2.84
N PRO A 36 -17.87 4.41 2.13
CA PRO A 36 -18.00 4.43 0.69
C PRO A 36 -16.94 3.50 0.08
N VAL A 37 -17.32 2.66 -0.87
CA VAL A 37 -16.37 1.78 -1.56
C VAL A 37 -15.83 2.52 -2.77
N ILE A 38 -14.53 2.85 -2.75
CA ILE A 38 -13.83 3.49 -3.88
C ILE A 38 -12.89 2.47 -4.52
N ASP A 39 -13.07 2.27 -5.82
CA ASP A 39 -12.19 1.43 -6.65
C ASP A 39 -11.13 2.32 -7.30
N ALA A 40 -9.91 2.21 -6.77
CA ALA A 40 -8.76 2.99 -7.22
C ALA A 40 -8.42 2.75 -8.70
N ALA A 41 -8.66 1.54 -9.23
CA ALA A 41 -8.45 1.22 -10.64
C ALA A 41 -9.41 1.97 -11.58
N GLN A 42 -10.55 2.45 -11.06
CA GLN A 42 -11.55 3.22 -11.81
C GLN A 42 -11.41 4.74 -11.59
N VAL A 43 -10.45 5.18 -10.77
CA VAL A 43 -10.19 6.61 -10.58
C VAL A 43 -9.48 7.16 -11.83
N SER A 44 -10.08 8.17 -12.45
CA SER A 44 -9.45 8.90 -13.55
C SER A 44 -8.42 9.88 -13.02
N TYR A 45 -7.18 9.79 -13.49
CA TYR A 45 -6.11 10.73 -13.13
C TYR A 45 -6.12 12.05 -13.91
N ASP A 46 -6.96 12.16 -14.94
CA ASP A 46 -7.18 13.43 -15.65
C ASP A 46 -8.05 14.40 -14.83
N ASP A 47 -9.00 13.86 -14.05
CA ASP A 47 -9.81 14.61 -13.07
C ASP A 47 -10.15 13.74 -11.85
N VAL A 48 -9.17 13.65 -10.94
CA VAL A 48 -9.20 12.77 -9.76
C VAL A 48 -10.39 13.07 -8.85
N ILE A 49 -10.66 14.34 -8.57
CA ILE A 49 -11.69 14.73 -7.61
C ILE A 49 -13.08 14.45 -8.19
N ALA A 50 -13.33 14.79 -9.45
CA ALA A 50 -14.61 14.50 -10.08
C ALA A 50 -14.89 13.00 -10.16
N SER A 51 -13.88 12.20 -10.51
CA SER A 51 -13.99 10.74 -10.56
C SER A 51 -14.29 10.13 -9.20
N ILE A 52 -13.60 10.58 -8.14
CA ILE A 52 -13.84 10.12 -6.77
C ILE A 52 -15.24 10.50 -6.29
N TYR A 53 -15.68 11.73 -6.54
CA TYR A 53 -17.04 12.17 -6.18
C TYR A 53 -18.12 11.41 -6.94
N GLN A 54 -17.89 11.07 -8.21
CA GLN A 54 -18.80 10.24 -8.99
C GLN A 54 -18.93 8.84 -8.40
N GLN A 55 -17.82 8.20 -8.00
CA GLN A 55 -17.85 6.90 -7.35
C GLN A 55 -18.49 6.96 -5.95
N GLY A 56 -18.22 8.03 -5.20
CA GLY A 56 -18.73 8.26 -3.86
C GLY A 56 -20.18 8.78 -3.79
N ASP A 57 -20.89 8.83 -4.92
CA ASP A 57 -22.26 9.34 -5.02
C ASP A 57 -22.41 10.74 -4.40
N ILE A 58 -21.46 11.63 -4.70
CA ILE A 58 -21.47 13.01 -4.22
C ILE A 58 -22.17 13.88 -5.27
N ASP A 59 -23.28 14.52 -4.87
CA ASP A 59 -23.94 15.55 -5.66
C ASP A 59 -23.57 16.97 -5.19
N ASP A 60 -23.91 17.97 -6.01
CA ASP A 60 -23.68 19.38 -5.70
C ASP A 60 -24.96 20.11 -5.23
N GLU A 61 -26.08 19.40 -5.05
CA GLU A 61 -27.37 20.01 -4.70
C GLU A 61 -27.30 20.69 -3.34
N ASN A 62 -26.70 20.05 -2.33
CA ASN A 62 -26.47 20.62 -0.99
C ASN A 62 -24.99 20.71 -0.64
N SER A 63 -24.18 21.13 -1.62
CA SER A 63 -22.73 21.22 -1.45
C SER A 63 -22.30 22.18 -0.35
N ILE A 64 -21.41 21.72 0.54
CA ILE A 64 -20.70 22.53 1.54
C ILE A 64 -19.97 23.73 0.92
N PHE A 65 -19.59 23.64 -0.36
CA PHE A 65 -18.94 24.73 -1.09
C PHE A 65 -19.84 25.95 -1.32
N LYS A 66 -21.17 25.84 -1.12
CA LYS A 66 -22.05 27.01 -1.07
C LYS A 66 -21.66 27.97 0.07
N ILE A 67 -21.18 27.45 1.21
CA ILE A 67 -20.65 28.30 2.30
C ILE A 67 -19.46 29.11 1.81
N LYS A 68 -18.56 28.50 1.02
CA LYS A 68 -17.39 29.19 0.45
C LYS A 68 -17.82 30.31 -0.50
N ALA A 69 -18.79 30.07 -1.36
CA ALA A 69 -19.34 31.11 -2.25
C ALA A 69 -19.89 32.32 -1.46
N TYR A 70 -20.55 32.08 -0.32
CA TYR A 70 -21.01 33.17 0.54
C TYR A 70 -19.89 33.86 1.31
N ILE A 71 -18.87 33.13 1.77
CA ILE A 71 -17.68 33.73 2.40
C ILE A 71 -17.01 34.73 1.45
N ASP A 72 -16.95 34.41 0.16
CA ASP A 72 -16.19 35.19 -0.83
C ASP A 72 -16.82 36.53 -1.20
N ILE A 73 -18.13 36.69 -0.95
CA ILE A 73 -18.84 37.96 -1.17
C ILE A 73 -18.91 38.85 0.09
N LEU A 74 -18.47 38.35 1.25
CA LEU A 74 -18.46 39.12 2.48
C LEU A 74 -17.22 40.02 2.58
N PRO A 75 -17.33 41.20 3.24
CA PRO A 75 -16.17 42.03 3.56
C PRO A 75 -15.10 41.23 4.33
N GLN A 76 -13.84 41.38 3.88
CA GLN A 76 -12.74 40.56 4.36
C GLN A 76 -12.37 40.84 5.84
N ASP A 77 -12.57 42.08 6.28
CA ASP A 77 -12.27 42.62 7.61
C ASP A 77 -13.29 42.20 8.69
N MET A 78 -14.38 41.51 8.32
CA MET A 78 -15.34 40.99 9.29
C MET A 78 -14.73 39.95 10.23
N THR A 79 -15.15 39.99 11.49
CA THR A 79 -14.82 38.94 12.46
C THR A 79 -15.47 37.61 12.08
N LYS A 80 -14.88 36.48 12.50
CA LYS A 80 -15.43 35.13 12.25
C LYS A 80 -16.90 35.01 12.69
N ALA A 81 -17.24 35.52 13.87
CA ALA A 81 -18.61 35.48 14.39
C ALA A 81 -19.59 36.29 13.52
N LYS A 82 -19.19 37.47 13.03
CA LYS A 82 -20.02 38.25 12.11
C LYS A 82 -20.18 37.54 10.77
N LYS A 83 -19.12 36.92 10.22
CA LYS A 83 -19.20 36.11 8.99
C LYS A 83 -20.17 34.94 9.15
N GLN A 84 -20.08 34.21 10.26
CA GLN A 84 -20.99 33.11 10.58
C GLN A 84 -22.45 33.57 10.68
N ALA A 85 -22.73 34.65 11.41
CA ALA A 85 -24.08 35.20 11.53
C ALA A 85 -24.66 35.65 10.18
N SER A 86 -23.84 36.33 9.36
CA SER A 86 -24.24 36.74 8.01
C SER A 86 -24.54 35.55 7.10
N ILE A 87 -23.69 34.53 7.10
CA ILE A 87 -23.90 33.31 6.30
C ILE A 87 -25.15 32.56 6.77
N ALA A 88 -25.35 32.41 8.09
CA ALA A 88 -26.55 31.78 8.63
C ALA A 88 -27.84 32.51 8.17
N GLY A 89 -27.82 33.85 8.15
CA GLY A 89 -28.92 34.64 7.61
C GLY A 89 -29.16 34.39 6.11
N ILE A 90 -28.09 34.36 5.31
CA ILE A 90 -28.18 34.09 3.86
C ILE A 90 -28.74 32.68 3.60
N LEU A 91 -28.24 31.66 4.30
CA LEU A 91 -28.71 30.28 4.17
C LEU A 91 -30.19 30.17 4.53
N SER A 92 -30.61 30.78 5.64
CA SER A 92 -32.01 30.80 6.06
C SER A 92 -32.93 31.45 5.04
N VAL A 93 -32.54 32.58 4.43
CA VAL A 93 -33.33 33.26 3.39
C VAL A 93 -33.44 32.42 2.13
N ASN A 94 -32.38 31.69 1.77
CA ASN A 94 -32.36 30.81 0.60
C ASN A 94 -32.98 29.43 0.85
N GLY A 95 -33.48 29.16 2.06
CA GLY A 95 -34.06 27.87 2.43
C GLY A 95 -33.05 26.71 2.47
N ILE A 96 -31.76 27.00 2.66
CA ILE A 96 -30.70 25.99 2.73
C ILE A 96 -30.51 25.57 4.19
N ASN A 97 -30.62 24.28 4.46
CA ASN A 97 -30.37 23.71 5.79
C ASN A 97 -28.86 23.57 6.03
N VAL A 98 -28.38 24.10 7.17
CA VAL A 98 -26.97 24.01 7.57
C VAL A 98 -26.57 22.56 7.83
N ASP A 99 -27.47 21.74 8.37
CA ASP A 99 -27.17 20.35 8.70
C ASP A 99 -26.88 19.53 7.45
N ASP A 100 -27.62 19.76 6.35
CA ASP A 100 -27.39 19.11 5.05
C ASP A 100 -26.01 19.47 4.47
N LEU A 101 -25.59 20.73 4.62
CA LEU A 101 -24.24 21.16 4.18
C LEU A 101 -23.14 20.49 5.02
N ILE A 102 -23.35 20.35 6.32
CA ILE A 102 -22.42 19.66 7.22
C ILE A 102 -22.33 18.18 6.84
N GLU A 103 -23.47 17.54 6.57
CA GLU A 103 -23.52 16.15 6.14
C GLU A 103 -22.78 15.93 4.80
N ASP A 104 -22.99 16.80 3.81
CA ASP A 104 -22.23 16.80 2.56
C ASP A 104 -20.73 16.93 2.81
N GLY A 105 -20.30 17.89 3.63
CA GLY A 105 -18.89 18.07 3.97
C GLY A 105 -18.27 16.82 4.63
N LEU A 106 -19.01 16.17 5.53
CA LEU A 106 -18.59 14.91 6.16
C LEU A 106 -18.60 13.73 5.18
N LYS A 107 -19.54 13.68 4.24
CA LYS A 107 -19.61 12.63 3.20
C LYS A 107 -18.42 12.77 2.24
N ARG A 108 -18.17 13.97 1.72
CA ARG A 108 -17.02 14.28 0.85
C ARG A 108 -15.70 13.95 1.52
N GLY A 109 -15.51 14.34 2.79
CA GLY A 109 -14.31 13.99 3.56
C GLY A 109 -14.09 12.48 3.62
N ARG A 110 -15.10 11.70 4.02
CA ARG A 110 -15.02 10.23 4.08
C ARG A 110 -14.72 9.58 2.72
N VAL A 111 -15.34 10.08 1.65
CA VAL A 111 -15.11 9.60 0.28
C VAL A 111 -13.66 9.86 -0.14
N LEU A 112 -13.13 11.05 0.13
CA LEU A 112 -11.74 11.39 -0.19
C LEU A 112 -10.74 10.56 0.63
N ASP A 113 -10.96 10.42 1.93
CA ASP A 113 -10.09 9.60 2.80
C ASP A 113 -10.06 8.14 2.31
N THR A 114 -11.23 7.59 1.97
CA THR A 114 -11.32 6.21 1.47
C THR A 114 -10.66 6.04 0.10
N ALA A 115 -10.81 7.04 -0.77
CA ALA A 115 -10.13 7.04 -2.06
C ALA A 115 -8.61 7.10 -1.90
N GLU A 116 -8.10 7.96 -1.02
CA GLU A 116 -6.66 8.05 -0.72
C GLU A 116 -6.11 6.72 -0.21
N ASP A 117 -6.81 6.09 0.75
CA ASP A 117 -6.41 4.79 1.28
C ASP A 117 -6.41 3.69 0.21
N SER A 118 -7.43 3.64 -0.65
CA SER A 118 -7.56 2.67 -1.73
C SER A 118 -6.46 2.86 -2.79
N ILE A 119 -6.26 4.10 -3.26
CA ILE A 119 -5.23 4.44 -4.25
C ILE A 119 -3.84 4.12 -3.73
N ARG A 120 -3.56 4.45 -2.46
CA ARG A 120 -2.28 4.15 -1.84
C ARG A 120 -2.06 2.64 -1.75
N ALA A 121 -3.05 1.89 -1.26
CA ALA A 121 -2.91 0.44 -1.11
C ALA A 121 -2.66 -0.27 -2.45
N GLU A 122 -3.36 0.13 -3.52
CA GLU A 122 -3.16 -0.44 -4.86
C GLU A 122 -1.76 -0.11 -5.41
N ASN A 123 -1.34 1.15 -5.32
CA ASN A 123 -0.03 1.56 -5.82
C ASN A 123 1.12 0.96 -5.01
N ASP A 124 1.02 0.90 -3.68
CA ASP A 124 2.05 0.29 -2.82
C ASP A 124 2.22 -1.20 -3.14
N ALA A 125 1.12 -1.91 -3.43
CA ALA A 125 1.17 -3.30 -3.86
C ALA A 125 1.90 -3.47 -5.21
N LEU A 126 1.54 -2.63 -6.20
CA LEU A 126 2.19 -2.64 -7.52
C LEU A 126 3.69 -2.31 -7.44
N ILE A 127 4.05 -1.32 -6.61
CA ILE A 127 5.44 -0.92 -6.38
C ILE A 127 6.22 -2.10 -5.76
N ALA A 128 5.69 -2.72 -4.71
CA ALA A 128 6.36 -3.84 -4.05
C ALA A 128 6.57 -5.05 -4.98
N GLU A 129 5.58 -5.38 -5.82
CA GLU A 129 5.72 -6.42 -6.84
C GLU A 129 6.80 -6.06 -7.85
N THR A 130 6.77 -4.83 -8.37
CA THR A 130 7.75 -4.35 -9.36
C THR A 130 9.18 -4.32 -8.77
N GLU A 131 9.34 -3.94 -7.50
CA GLU A 131 10.62 -3.97 -6.80
C GLU A 131 11.16 -5.40 -6.66
N ALA A 132 10.30 -6.37 -6.35
CA ALA A 132 10.70 -7.78 -6.28
C ALA A 132 11.15 -8.31 -7.65
N ASP A 133 10.46 -7.94 -8.72
CA ASP A 133 10.84 -8.30 -10.10
C ASP A 133 12.20 -7.69 -10.49
N ILE A 134 12.44 -6.43 -10.11
CA ILE A 134 13.74 -5.76 -10.34
C ILE A 134 14.87 -6.54 -9.66
N GLU A 135 14.70 -6.94 -8.40
CA GLU A 135 15.71 -7.72 -7.68
C GLU A 135 15.93 -9.10 -8.32
N HIS A 136 14.86 -9.76 -8.77
CA HIS A 136 14.99 -11.02 -9.51
C HIS A 136 15.80 -10.85 -10.80
N LEU A 137 15.50 -9.82 -11.60
CA LEU A 137 16.20 -9.53 -12.85
C LEU A 137 17.69 -9.20 -12.62
N LYS A 138 18.01 -8.45 -11.56
CA LYS A 138 19.41 -8.19 -11.17
C LYS A 138 20.18 -9.48 -10.90
N SER A 139 19.58 -10.43 -10.18
CA SER A 139 20.19 -11.74 -9.94
C SER A 139 20.44 -12.52 -11.24
N LEU A 140 19.50 -12.48 -12.19
CA LEU A 140 19.68 -13.12 -13.48
C LEU A 140 20.80 -12.47 -14.31
N ILE A 141 20.94 -11.15 -14.24
CA ILE A 141 22.04 -10.42 -14.88
C ILE A 141 23.38 -10.85 -14.28
N GLU A 142 23.50 -10.88 -12.95
CA GLU A 142 24.73 -11.32 -12.26
C GLU A 142 25.12 -12.76 -12.67
N GLN A 143 24.15 -13.68 -12.73
CA GLN A 143 24.39 -15.04 -13.19
C GLN A 143 24.86 -15.11 -14.65
N ALA A 144 24.31 -14.26 -15.53
CA ALA A 144 24.73 -14.18 -16.92
C ALA A 144 26.16 -13.63 -17.04
N GLU A 145 26.49 -12.59 -16.28
CA GLU A 145 27.84 -12.01 -16.21
C GLU A 145 28.88 -13.03 -15.74
N ALA A 146 28.57 -13.81 -14.69
CA ALA A 146 29.44 -14.88 -14.21
C ALA A 146 29.72 -15.94 -15.29
N ARG A 147 28.71 -16.31 -16.09
CA ARG A 147 28.87 -17.26 -17.22
C ARG A 147 29.73 -16.68 -18.35
N ILE A 148 29.59 -15.38 -18.63
CA ILE A 148 30.43 -14.69 -19.61
C ILE A 148 31.88 -14.72 -19.16
N GLU A 149 32.15 -14.43 -17.89
CA GLU A 149 33.51 -14.40 -17.36
C GLU A 149 34.15 -15.79 -17.35
N ASP A 150 33.43 -16.82 -16.91
CA ASP A 150 33.89 -18.21 -16.99
C ASP A 150 34.21 -18.63 -18.45
N SER A 151 33.37 -18.22 -19.41
CA SER A 151 33.60 -18.53 -20.83
C SER A 151 34.83 -17.81 -21.40
N LYS A 152 35.06 -16.55 -21.01
CA LYS A 152 36.28 -15.81 -21.38
C LYS A 152 37.52 -16.50 -20.83
N GLN A 153 37.51 -16.88 -19.56
CA GLN A 153 38.63 -17.57 -18.93
C GLN A 153 38.94 -18.89 -19.63
N LYS A 154 37.93 -19.74 -19.84
CA LYS A 154 38.07 -21.01 -20.59
C LYS A 154 38.65 -20.80 -21.99
N THR A 155 38.23 -19.75 -22.69
CA THR A 155 38.75 -19.43 -24.04
C THR A 155 40.22 -19.01 -23.99
N SER A 156 40.59 -18.19 -23.01
CA SER A 156 41.98 -17.74 -22.80
C SER A 156 42.90 -18.92 -22.47
N ASP A 157 42.50 -19.77 -21.53
CA ASP A 157 43.26 -20.94 -21.10
C ASP A 157 43.43 -21.95 -22.25
N SER A 158 42.34 -22.23 -22.97
CA SER A 158 42.38 -23.11 -24.14
C SER A 158 43.29 -22.56 -25.24
N SER A 159 43.20 -21.27 -25.53
CA SER A 159 44.06 -20.63 -26.55
C SER A 159 45.52 -20.70 -26.17
N THR A 160 45.85 -20.47 -24.90
CA THR A 160 47.22 -20.58 -24.38
C THR A 160 47.76 -22.00 -24.50
N ALA A 161 46.95 -23.00 -24.12
CA ALA A 161 47.33 -24.41 -24.22
C ALA A 161 47.56 -24.83 -25.68
N ILE A 162 46.65 -24.47 -26.58
CA ILE A 162 46.77 -24.75 -28.02
C ILE A 162 48.02 -24.09 -28.62
N GLN A 163 48.32 -22.86 -28.23
CA GLN A 163 49.47 -22.14 -28.76
C GLN A 163 50.80 -22.78 -28.32
N LYS A 164 50.90 -23.20 -27.05
CA LYS A 164 52.07 -23.96 -26.56
C LYS A 164 52.26 -25.27 -27.32
N GLU A 165 51.19 -26.00 -27.59
CA GLU A 165 51.26 -27.25 -28.35
C GLU A 165 51.71 -27.01 -29.79
N LYS A 166 51.19 -25.97 -30.46
CA LYS A 166 51.61 -25.59 -31.81
C LYS A 166 53.11 -25.24 -31.88
N GLU A 167 53.62 -24.54 -30.87
CA GLU A 167 55.04 -24.21 -30.77
C GLU A 167 55.89 -25.47 -30.60
N ALA A 168 55.50 -26.37 -29.71
CA ALA A 168 56.18 -27.66 -29.52
C ALA A 168 56.20 -28.50 -30.81
N ILE A 169 55.06 -28.62 -31.50
CA ILE A 169 54.97 -29.31 -32.79
C ILE A 169 55.90 -28.66 -33.83
N SER A 170 55.93 -27.32 -33.89
CA SER A 170 56.78 -26.60 -34.85
C SER A 170 58.26 -26.89 -34.62
N GLN A 171 58.70 -26.90 -33.35
CA GLN A 171 60.08 -27.26 -32.98
C GLN A 171 60.43 -28.70 -33.35
N LEU A 172 59.50 -29.65 -33.13
CA LEU A 172 59.70 -31.05 -33.49
C LEU A 172 59.79 -31.25 -35.02
N LEU A 173 58.96 -30.55 -35.79
CA LEU A 173 59.01 -30.58 -37.25
C LEU A 173 60.33 -30.02 -37.79
N GLU A 174 60.82 -28.90 -37.24
CA GLU A 174 62.11 -28.33 -37.60
C GLU A 174 63.26 -29.31 -37.32
N PHE A 175 63.26 -29.93 -36.13
CA PHE A 175 64.22 -30.97 -35.77
C PHE A 175 64.17 -32.16 -36.74
N ALA A 176 62.99 -32.71 -37.01
CA ALA A 176 62.81 -33.86 -37.88
C ALA A 176 63.29 -33.60 -39.32
N ASN A 177 63.01 -32.40 -39.86
CA ASN A 177 63.52 -31.99 -41.17
C ASN A 177 65.05 -31.91 -41.20
N GLY A 178 65.67 -31.41 -40.13
CA GLY A 178 67.13 -31.37 -40.00
C GLY A 178 67.78 -32.76 -39.96
N VAL A 179 67.08 -33.77 -39.43
CA VAL A 179 67.53 -35.18 -39.46
C VAL A 179 67.44 -35.73 -40.88
N ALA A 180 66.27 -35.61 -41.53
CA ALA A 180 66.04 -36.14 -42.87
C ALA A 180 67.00 -35.55 -43.93
N GLY A 181 67.35 -34.26 -43.81
CA GLY A 181 68.29 -33.60 -44.72
C GLY A 181 69.75 -34.08 -44.62
N LYS A 182 70.14 -34.76 -43.52
CA LYS A 182 71.50 -35.29 -43.33
C LYS A 182 71.66 -36.74 -43.81
N GLU A 183 70.58 -37.51 -43.88
CA GLU A 183 70.61 -38.90 -44.37
C GLU A 183 70.72 -39.00 -45.90
N GLY A 184 70.30 -37.96 -46.65
CA GLY A 184 70.39 -37.93 -48.12
C GLY A 184 71.75 -37.49 -48.69
N ALA A 185 72.75 -37.20 -47.85
CA ALA A 185 74.06 -36.66 -48.25
C ALA A 185 75.23 -37.66 -48.10
N GLN A 186 74.94 -38.96 -47.91
CA GLN A 186 75.94 -40.03 -47.82
C GLN A 186 76.08 -40.82 -49.11
#